data_AF-A0A2V8CM05-F1
#
_entry.id   AF-A0A2V8CM05-F1
#
_cell.length_a   1.000
_cell.length_b   1.000
_cell.length_c   1.000
_cell.angle_alpha   90.00
_cell.angle_beta   90.00
_cell.angle_gamma   90.00
#
_symmetry.space_group_name_H-M   'P 1'
#
loop_
_entity.id
_entity.type
_entity.pdbx_description
1 polymer ?
#
loop_
_entity_poly.entity_id
_entity_poly.type
_entity_poly.pdbx_seq_one_letter_code
_entity_poly.pdbx_strand_id
1 'polypeptide(L)'
;MVDAIELRNPSYAGRVRARRAAWLNANVLRAAETGSSDAHHAALVGTCWTDFEGRTADDLRRAIAERTTRADGRRWSLREHLDGAARQQWRSMVRDPIKRVRRIRKRSSRA
;
A
#
# COMPACT_ATOMS: atom_id res chain seq x y z
N MET A 1 -10.94 18.04 -10.60
CA MET A 1 -10.70 18.22 -9.15
C MET A 1 -10.40 16.84 -8.57
N VAL A 2 -9.66 16.74 -7.47
CA VAL A 2 -9.40 15.46 -6.80
C VAL A 2 -10.57 15.15 -5.87
N ASP A 3 -11.18 13.97 -5.99
CA ASP A 3 -12.38 13.60 -5.20
C ASP A 3 -12.03 13.11 -3.78
N ALA A 4 -10.92 12.38 -3.64
CA ALA A 4 -10.47 11.83 -2.36
C ALA A 4 -8.93 11.78 -2.26
N ILE A 5 -8.41 11.75 -1.04
CA ILE A 5 -6.99 11.57 -0.74
C ILE A 5 -6.79 10.50 0.33
N GLU A 6 -5.80 9.64 0.09
CA GLU A 6 -5.39 8.65 1.08
C GLU A 6 -4.64 9.33 2.23
N LEU A 7 -5.27 9.39 3.40
CA LEU A 7 -4.67 9.92 4.63
C LEU A 7 -4.07 8.82 5.51
N ARG A 8 -4.47 7.57 5.28
CA ARG A 8 -3.96 6.43 6.05
C ARG A 8 -3.56 5.29 5.14
N ASN A 9 -2.29 4.93 5.23
CA ASN A 9 -1.70 3.75 4.63
C ASN A 9 -0.83 3.09 5.71
N PRO A 10 -0.98 1.77 5.95
CA PRO A 10 -0.35 1.12 7.09
C PRO A 10 1.15 0.91 6.91
N SER A 11 1.68 1.08 5.70
CA SER A 11 3.09 0.95 5.36
C SER A 11 3.97 2.00 6.04
N TYR A 12 5.28 1.72 6.11
CA TYR A 12 6.26 2.69 6.62
C TYR A 12 6.32 3.95 5.74
N ALA A 13 6.26 3.82 4.42
CA ALA A 13 6.22 4.95 3.50
C ALA A 13 4.99 5.84 3.74
N GLY A 14 3.83 5.21 3.90
CA GLY A 14 2.58 5.88 4.29
C GLY A 14 2.73 6.68 5.59
N ARG A 15 3.36 6.07 6.61
CA ARG A 15 3.63 6.74 7.91
C ARG A 15 4.47 8.00 7.76
N VAL A 16 5.52 7.99 6.95
CA VAL A 16 6.41 9.15 6.77
C VAL A 16 5.70 10.30 6.05
N ARG A 17 4.74 9.99 5.16
CA ARG A 17 3.99 10.99 4.39
C ARG A 17 2.67 11.42 5.03
N ALA A 18 2.16 10.70 6.03
CA ALA A 18 0.85 10.95 6.64
C ALA A 18 0.64 12.41 7.07
N ARG A 19 1.62 13.03 7.74
CA ARG A 19 1.51 14.45 8.16
C ARG A 19 1.39 15.41 6.98
N ARG A 20 2.12 15.14 5.89
CA ARG A 20 2.07 15.97 4.68
C ARG A 20 0.75 15.80 3.93
N ALA A 21 0.24 14.57 3.85
CA ALA A 21 -1.07 14.29 3.26
C ALA A 21 -2.20 14.98 4.04
N ALA A 22 -2.18 14.88 5.37
CA ALA A 22 -3.15 15.56 6.25
C ALA A 22 -3.08 17.09 6.10
N TRP A 23 -1.87 17.67 6.10
CA TRP A 23 -1.70 19.10 5.87
C TRP A 23 -2.24 19.54 4.51
N LEU A 24 -1.91 18.79 3.45
CA LEU A 24 -2.34 19.08 2.09
C LEU A 24 -3.88 19.02 1.98
N ASN A 25 -4.51 18.04 2.63
CA ASN A 25 -5.96 17.93 2.59
C ASN A 25 -6.64 19.08 3.34
N ALA A 26 -6.15 19.39 4.54
CA ALA A 26 -6.72 20.45 5.37
C ALA A 26 -6.59 21.85 4.75
N ASN A 27 -5.48 22.12 4.05
CA ASN A 27 -5.15 23.47 3.60
C ASN A 27 -5.40 23.73 2.11
N VAL A 28 -5.38 22.69 1.27
CA VAL A 28 -5.41 22.86 -0.19
C VAL A 28 -6.53 22.06 -0.84
N LEU A 29 -6.54 20.74 -0.67
CA LEU A 29 -7.41 19.87 -1.47
C LEU A 29 -8.85 19.86 -0.97
N ARG A 30 -9.05 19.80 0.35
CA ARG A 30 -10.37 19.63 0.99
C ARG A 30 -11.16 18.49 0.33
N ALA A 31 -10.47 17.39 0.03
CA ALA A 31 -11.03 16.18 -0.57
C ALA A 31 -11.50 15.21 0.52
N ALA A 32 -12.30 14.21 0.14
CA ALA A 32 -12.72 13.15 1.06
C ALA A 32 -11.53 12.36 1.60
N GLU A 33 -11.61 11.92 2.85
CA GLU A 33 -10.54 11.15 3.49
C GLU A 33 -10.68 9.66 3.16
N THR A 34 -9.60 9.01 2.71
CA THR A 34 -9.60 7.57 2.50
C THR A 34 -8.40 6.89 3.17
N GLY A 35 -8.57 5.60 3.43
CA GLY A 35 -7.52 4.70 3.89
C GLY A 35 -7.59 3.36 3.16
N SER A 36 -6.43 2.80 2.84
CA SER A 36 -6.29 1.49 2.21
C SER A 36 -5.13 0.69 2.80
N SER A 37 -5.29 -0.62 2.81
CA SER A 37 -4.24 -1.53 3.28
C SER A 37 -3.03 -1.62 2.36
N ASP A 38 -3.15 -1.26 1.08
CA ASP A 38 -2.08 -1.40 0.08
C ASP A 38 -1.42 -2.81 0.11
N ALA A 39 -2.26 -3.82 0.31
CA ALA A 39 -1.83 -5.16 0.64
C ALA A 39 -1.27 -5.89 -0.59
N HIS A 40 0.02 -6.21 -0.55
CA HIS A 40 0.69 -7.08 -1.53
C HIS A 40 0.73 -8.56 -1.08
N HIS A 41 0.21 -8.84 0.13
CA HIS A 41 0.11 -10.17 0.72
C HIS A 41 -1.24 -10.30 1.45
N ALA A 42 -1.87 -11.48 1.37
CA ALA A 42 -3.20 -11.72 1.95
C ALA A 42 -3.30 -11.38 3.44
N ALA A 43 -2.26 -11.64 4.22
CA ALA A 43 -2.21 -11.34 5.65
C ALA A 43 -2.28 -9.84 5.98
N LEU A 44 -2.08 -8.96 4.99
CA LEU A 44 -2.09 -7.51 5.16
C LEU A 44 -3.42 -6.87 4.74
N VAL A 45 -4.31 -7.62 4.08
CA VAL A 45 -5.63 -7.14 3.66
C VAL A 45 -6.43 -6.69 4.88
N GLY A 46 -7.10 -5.54 4.77
CA GLY A 46 -7.96 -5.02 5.84
C GLY A 46 -7.22 -4.46 7.04
N THR A 47 -5.89 -4.32 6.99
CA THR A 47 -5.14 -3.64 8.06
C THR A 47 -5.40 -2.13 8.13
N CYS A 48 -5.89 -1.56 7.03
CA CYS A 48 -6.39 -0.19 6.91
C CYS A 48 -7.55 -0.17 5.92
N TRP A 49 -8.54 0.67 6.18
CA TRP A 49 -9.78 0.76 5.40
C TRP A 49 -10.34 2.18 5.44
N THR A 50 -11.39 2.39 4.64
CA THR A 50 -12.19 3.60 4.63
C THR A 50 -13.55 3.25 5.23
N ASP A 51 -13.92 3.90 6.34
CA ASP A 51 -15.27 3.84 6.89
C ASP A 51 -16.20 4.78 6.12
N PHE A 52 -17.39 4.28 5.80
CA PHE A 52 -18.46 5.02 5.14
C PHE A 52 -19.81 4.38 5.45
N GLU A 53 -20.88 5.15 5.31
CA GLU A 53 -22.24 4.62 5.45
C GLU A 53 -22.70 3.91 4.17
N GLY A 54 -23.15 2.67 4.32
CA GLY A 54 -23.68 1.85 3.22
C GLY A 54 -22.86 0.59 2.97
N ARG A 55 -23.18 -0.11 1.88
CA ARG A 55 -22.56 -1.43 1.56
C ARG A 55 -22.29 -1.62 0.07
N THR A 56 -22.65 -0.65 -0.77
CA THR A 56 -22.51 -0.73 -2.22
C THR A 56 -21.42 0.22 -2.72
N ALA A 57 -21.02 0.03 -3.99
CA ALA A 57 -20.10 0.95 -4.64
C ALA A 57 -20.70 2.36 -4.81
N ASP A 58 -22.02 2.45 -5.01
CA ASP A 58 -22.72 3.73 -5.12
C ASP A 58 -22.77 4.47 -3.78
N ASP A 59 -22.94 3.74 -2.67
CA ASP A 59 -22.85 4.33 -1.33
C ASP A 59 -21.46 4.91 -1.07
N LEU A 60 -20.39 4.18 -1.45
CA LEU A 60 -19.02 4.69 -1.34
C LEU A 60 -18.81 5.93 -2.20
N ARG A 61 -19.31 5.91 -3.45
CA ARG A 61 -19.21 7.05 -4.36
C ARG A 61 -19.94 8.28 -3.80
N ARG A 62 -21.14 8.08 -3.23
CA ARG A 62 -21.90 9.13 -2.54
C ARG A 62 -21.12 9.66 -1.34
N ALA A 63 -20.59 8.79 -0.48
CA ALA A 63 -19.83 9.19 0.70
C ALA A 63 -18.56 9.98 0.35
N ILE A 64 -17.88 9.63 -0.74
CA ILE A 64 -16.74 10.41 -1.26
C ILE A 64 -17.19 11.79 -1.74
N ALA A 65 -18.28 11.86 -2.52
CA ALA A 65 -18.81 13.14 -3.00
C ALA A 65 -19.26 14.06 -1.85
N GLU A 66 -19.87 13.48 -0.82
CA GLU A 66 -20.34 14.17 0.39
C GLU A 66 -19.23 14.39 1.44
N ARG A 67 -18.05 13.79 1.23
CA ARG A 67 -16.89 13.82 2.15
C ARG A 67 -17.21 13.30 3.55
N THR A 68 -18.05 12.27 3.63
CA THR A 68 -18.45 11.60 4.89
C THR A 68 -17.61 10.34 5.17
N THR A 69 -16.58 10.09 4.37
CA THR A 69 -15.64 8.99 4.58
C THR A 69 -14.61 9.30 5.66
N ARG A 70 -14.14 8.25 6.35
CA ARG A 70 -13.07 8.35 7.35
C ARG A 70 -12.00 7.29 7.11
N ALA A 71 -10.73 7.68 7.19
CA ALA A 71 -9.62 6.74 7.09
C ALA A 71 -9.33 6.08 8.45
N ASP A 72 -9.43 4.75 8.56
CA ASP A 72 -9.15 4.01 9.82
C ASP A 72 -8.31 2.74 9.60
N GLY A 73 -7.91 2.12 10.71
CA GLY A 73 -7.14 0.89 10.79
C GLY A 73 -5.82 1.05 11.54
N ARG A 74 -5.04 -0.03 11.56
CA ARG A 74 -3.77 -0.10 12.30
C ARG A 74 -2.58 0.22 11.40
N ARG A 75 -1.44 0.50 12.02
CA ARG A 75 -0.16 0.62 11.32
C ARG A 75 0.54 -0.74 11.29
N TRP A 76 1.33 -1.02 10.25
CA TRP A 76 2.20 -2.19 10.26
C TRP A 76 3.39 -1.97 11.21
N SER A 77 3.74 -3.04 11.93
CA SER A 77 5.01 -3.13 12.63
C SER A 77 6.17 -3.12 11.64
N LEU A 78 7.37 -2.77 12.11
CA LEU A 78 8.60 -2.85 11.30
C LEU A 78 8.83 -4.27 10.76
N ARG A 79 8.47 -5.31 11.52
CA ARG A 79 8.61 -6.72 11.10
C ARG A 79 7.67 -7.07 9.94
N GLU A 80 6.41 -6.66 10.00
CA GLU A 80 5.45 -6.89 8.91
C GLU A 80 5.86 -6.20 7.61
N HIS A 81 6.53 -5.04 7.71
CA HIS A 81 7.08 -4.34 6.55
C HIS A 81 8.38 -4.99 6.02
N LEU A 82 9.26 -5.42 6.93
CA LEU A 82 10.58 -5.96 6.59
C LEU A 82 10.56 -7.43 6.18
N ASP A 83 9.65 -8.28 6.68
CA ASP A 83 9.65 -9.71 6.37
C ASP A 83 9.29 -9.97 4.89
N GLY A 84 8.35 -9.20 4.34
CA GLY A 84 8.02 -9.23 2.92
C GLY A 84 9.10 -8.61 2.04
N ALA A 85 9.58 -7.42 2.43
CA ALA A 85 10.60 -6.67 1.69
C ALA A 85 11.95 -7.39 1.67
N ALA A 86 12.42 -7.93 2.80
CA ALA A 86 13.69 -8.65 2.89
C ALA A 86 13.68 -9.93 2.06
N ARG A 87 12.57 -10.69 2.03
CA ARG A 87 12.43 -11.87 1.15
C ARG A 87 12.44 -11.49 -0.34
N GLN A 88 11.74 -10.42 -0.71
CA GLN A 88 11.74 -9.89 -2.08
C GLN A 88 13.15 -9.40 -2.49
N GLN A 89 13.80 -8.65 -1.61
CA GLN A 89 15.12 -8.07 -1.85
C GLN A 89 16.22 -9.13 -1.90
N TRP A 90 16.17 -10.16 -1.05
CA TRP A 90 17.02 -11.35 -1.15
C TRP A 90 16.81 -12.11 -2.47
N ARG A 91 15.56 -12.28 -2.90
CA ARG A 91 15.27 -12.93 -4.19
C ARG A 91 15.90 -12.16 -5.35
N SER A 92 15.71 -10.84 -5.38
CA SER A 92 16.23 -9.95 -6.41
C SER A 92 17.76 -9.87 -6.42
N MET A 93 18.39 -9.69 -5.25
CA MET A 93 19.83 -9.46 -5.15
C MET A 93 20.67 -10.74 -5.19
N VAL A 94 20.11 -11.88 -4.75
CA VAL A 94 20.89 -13.12 -4.56
C VAL A 94 20.35 -14.26 -5.41
N ARG A 95 19.07 -14.62 -5.22
CA ARG A 95 18.51 -15.86 -5.81
C ARG A 95 18.48 -15.81 -7.33
N ASP A 96 17.95 -14.74 -7.90
CA ASP A 96 17.70 -14.64 -9.33
C ASP A 96 18.98 -14.44 -10.15
N PRO A 97 19.97 -13.63 -9.70
CA PRO A 97 21.30 -13.57 -10.32
C PRO A 97 22.00 -14.93 -10.32
N ILE A 98 22.02 -15.66 -9.20
CA ILE A 98 22.64 -17.00 -9.12
C ILE A 98 21.95 -17.99 -10.06
N LYS A 99 20.61 -17.97 -10.12
CA LYS A 99 19.86 -18.79 -11.09
C LYS A 99 20.22 -18.46 -12.52
N ARG A 100 20.43 -17.18 -12.85
CA ARG A 100 20.83 -16.73 -14.19
C ARG A 100 22.22 -17.27 -14.54
N VAL A 101 23.20 -17.13 -13.65
CA VAL A 101 24.56 -17.66 -13.84
C VAL A 101 24.59 -19.17 -14.03
N ARG A 102 23.86 -19.92 -13.18
CA ARG A 102 23.77 -21.40 -13.30
C ARG A 102 23.16 -21.84 -14.63
N ARG A 103 22.17 -21.10 -15.13
CA ARG A 103 21.53 -21.38 -16.44
C ARG A 103 22.47 -21.13 -17.61
N ILE A 104 23.28 -20.07 -17.53
CA ILE A 104 24.31 -19.76 -18.54
C ILE A 104 25.36 -20.89 -18.57
N ARG A 105 25.92 -21.30 -17.43
CA ARG A 105 26.89 -22.40 -17.36
C ARG A 105 26.36 -23.72 -17.93
N LYS A 106 25.11 -24.08 -17.65
CA LYS A 106 24.49 -25.30 -18.21
C LYS A 106 24.27 -25.24 -19.73
N ARG A 107 24.15 -24.04 -20.32
CA ARG A 107 24.06 -23.87 -21.77
C ARG A 107 25.42 -23.98 -22.44
N SER A 108 26.46 -23.41 -21.84
CA SER A 108 27.83 -23.48 -22.35
C SER A 108 28.47 -24.87 -22.23
N SER A 109 27.98 -25.76 -21.35
CA SER A 109 28.46 -27.15 -21.26
C SER A 109 27.72 -28.13 -22.17
N ARG A 110 26.77 -27.65 -22.97
CA ARG A 110 25.98 -28.44 -23.93
C ARG A 110 26.25 -28.04 -25.39
N ALA A 111 27.14 -27.07 -25.61
CA ALA A 111 27.72 -26.69 -26.89
C ALA A 111 29.15 -27.23 -26.93
#